data_AF-A0A2D6QBA6-F1
#
_entry.id   AF-A0A2D6QBA6-F1
#
_cell.length_a   1.000
_cell.length_b   1.000
_cell.length_c   1.000
_cell.angle_alpha   90.00
_cell.angle_beta   90.00
_cell.angle_gamma   90.00
#
_symmetry.space_group_name_H-M   'P 1'
#
loop_
_entity.id
_entity.type
_entity.pdbx_description
1 polymer ?
#
loop_
_entity_poly.entity_id
_entity_poly.type
_entity_poly.pdbx_seq_one_letter_code
_entity_poly.pdbx_strand_id
1 'polypeptide(L)'
;MLFHLGQEVAVIALLGFDLARAGAAPWLLLAPLCVAVGIHSLRQSGLARRRLVSARLESRLLPGYSPGRSRWRVILAGTSALFMGLALLGPVRGFTLREVERRGVDIVLCVDTSRSMLVKDLDSEASRLELAQRQILLLLDSLAGDRAALLAFSGDAREVAPLTRDKNALRWFLTTMGPEDNRRGGTDLGLAMEHALELFDGRTGAHEAIVLLTDGEDLEGHGLDMAHEASKRGIRVYVVGMGSDVGGKIPDGQRGFVKDSRGQEVVSKLDSTTLEAIASATGGIYLNARTPLALERIHKQHIAQLEGRAYQHGKERIPHDRFQWPLAMALLCMLMEVGLRDRKPRTPDSGTDAPRSQRA
;
A
#
# COMPACT_ATOMS: atom_id res chain seq x y z
N MET A 1 -1.15 -9.08 -20.53
CA MET A 1 -0.68 -9.07 -19.13
C MET A 1 -0.62 -7.61 -18.67
N LEU A 2 -1.81 -7.06 -18.42
CA LEU A 2 -2.08 -5.68 -18.01
C LEU A 2 -2.14 -5.67 -16.49
N PHE A 3 -1.14 -5.08 -15.83
CA PHE A 3 -1.18 -4.85 -14.39
C PHE A 3 -1.99 -3.59 -14.11
N HIS A 4 -3.17 -3.82 -13.53
CA HIS A 4 -4.11 -2.83 -13.07
C HIS A 4 -3.65 -2.36 -11.67
N LEU A 5 -2.96 -1.23 -11.60
CA LEU A 5 -2.75 -0.49 -10.36
C LEU A 5 -3.46 0.86 -10.48
N GLY A 6 -4.46 0.99 -9.61
CA GLY A 6 -5.14 2.18 -9.12
C GLY A 6 -4.82 3.52 -9.77
N GLN A 7 -5.90 4.12 -10.26
CA GLN A 7 -6.09 5.46 -10.80
C GLN A 7 -5.76 5.60 -12.29
N GLU A 8 -6.83 5.59 -13.08
CA GLU A 8 -6.91 6.32 -14.34
C GLU A 8 -6.66 7.80 -14.08
N VAL A 9 -5.40 8.17 -13.82
CA VAL A 9 -4.98 9.56 -13.96
C VAL A 9 -4.97 9.77 -15.46
N ALA A 10 -5.99 10.46 -15.97
CA ALA A 10 -6.03 10.96 -17.33
C ALA A 10 -4.67 11.63 -17.60
N VAL A 11 -3.80 10.93 -18.33
CA VAL A 11 -2.48 11.42 -18.70
C VAL A 11 -2.76 12.50 -19.74
N ILE A 12 -3.00 13.72 -19.27
CA ILE A 12 -3.00 14.90 -20.12
C ILE A 12 -1.52 15.11 -20.46
N ALA A 13 -1.06 14.40 -21.50
CA ALA A 13 0.26 14.56 -22.07
C ALA A 13 0.33 15.95 -22.71
N LEU A 14 0.71 16.95 -21.93
CA LEU A 14 0.95 18.30 -22.44
C LEU A 14 2.44 18.40 -22.76
N LEU A 15 2.78 18.52 -24.05
CA LEU A 15 4.17 18.74 -24.52
C LEU A 15 5.18 17.68 -24.04
N GLY A 16 4.74 16.42 -23.84
CA GLY A 16 5.61 15.31 -23.41
C GLY A 16 6.01 15.33 -21.93
N PHE A 17 5.20 15.97 -21.08
CA PHE A 17 5.25 15.87 -19.63
C PHE A 17 4.02 15.15 -19.09
N ASP A 18 4.24 14.27 -18.11
CA ASP A 18 3.17 13.65 -17.32
C ASP A 18 2.92 14.51 -16.08
N LEU A 19 1.66 14.72 -15.69
CA LEU A 19 1.33 15.52 -14.52
C LEU A 19 1.14 14.63 -13.29
N ALA A 20 2.09 14.64 -12.35
CA ALA A 20 2.04 13.79 -11.17
C ALA A 20 0.94 14.18 -10.17
N ARG A 21 0.48 15.45 -10.18
CA ARG A 21 -0.47 15.98 -9.21
C ARG A 21 -1.68 16.63 -9.89
N ALA A 22 -2.49 15.82 -10.58
CA ALA A 22 -3.70 16.29 -11.26
C ALA A 22 -4.69 17.01 -10.33
N GLY A 23 -4.75 16.64 -9.04
CA GLY A 23 -5.56 17.32 -8.01
C GLY A 23 -5.16 18.78 -7.73
N ALA A 24 -3.98 19.23 -8.20
CA ALA A 24 -3.55 20.61 -8.13
C ALA A 24 -4.08 21.50 -9.28
N ALA A 25 -4.89 20.95 -10.19
CA ALA A 25 -5.50 21.70 -11.30
C ALA A 25 -6.24 22.99 -10.89
N PRO A 26 -6.93 23.08 -9.73
CA PRO A 26 -7.59 24.32 -9.30
C PRO A 26 -6.62 25.50 -9.14
N TRP A 27 -5.33 25.26 -8.87
CA TRP A 27 -4.33 26.32 -8.73
C TRP A 27 -4.04 27.07 -10.03
N LEU A 28 -4.40 26.50 -11.19
CA LEU A 28 -4.33 27.22 -12.47
C LEU A 28 -5.30 28.41 -12.52
N LEU A 29 -6.35 28.43 -11.69
CA LEU A 29 -7.29 29.55 -11.58
C LEU A 29 -6.67 30.81 -10.93
N LEU A 30 -5.50 30.69 -10.30
CA LEU A 30 -4.77 31.86 -9.79
C LEU A 30 -4.31 32.78 -10.92
N ALA A 31 -3.98 32.25 -12.09
CA ALA A 31 -3.55 33.05 -13.24
C ALA A 31 -4.64 34.03 -13.73
N PRO A 32 -5.86 33.58 -14.08
CA PRO A 32 -6.92 34.50 -14.47
C PRO A 32 -7.36 35.42 -13.33
N LEU A 33 -7.27 35.00 -12.06
CA LEU A 33 -7.55 35.85 -10.91
C LEU A 33 -6.53 37.01 -10.80
N CYS A 34 -5.23 36.72 -10.90
CA CYS A 34 -4.18 37.75 -10.89
C CYS A 34 -4.36 38.75 -12.05
N VAL A 35 -4.70 38.26 -13.25
CA VAL A 35 -5.00 39.12 -14.40
C VAL A 35 -6.25 39.98 -14.15
N ALA A 36 -7.33 39.41 -13.60
CA ALA A 36 -8.55 40.13 -13.30
C ALA A 36 -8.33 41.24 -12.26
N VAL A 37 -7.60 40.96 -11.18
CA VAL A 37 -7.21 41.95 -10.16
C VAL A 37 -6.32 43.03 -10.77
N GLY A 38 -5.36 42.66 -11.61
CA GLY A 38 -4.50 43.61 -12.33
C GLY A 38 -5.30 44.54 -13.24
N ILE A 39 -6.21 44.00 -14.05
CA ILE A 39 -7.10 44.80 -14.92
C ILE A 39 -8.01 45.70 -14.08
N HIS A 40 -8.55 45.20 -12.97
CA HIS A 40 -9.39 45.98 -12.06
C HIS A 40 -8.62 47.16 -11.45
N SER A 41 -7.40 46.92 -10.98
CA SER A 41 -6.49 47.96 -10.47
C SER A 41 -6.16 49.01 -11.53
N LEU A 42 -5.88 48.60 -12.77
CA LEU A 42 -5.66 49.51 -13.89
C LEU A 42 -6.90 50.36 -14.20
N ARG A 43 -8.09 49.76 -14.19
CA ARG A 43 -9.38 50.45 -14.43
C ARG A 43 -9.71 51.44 -13.32
N GLN A 44 -9.60 51.02 -12.05
CA GLN A 44 -9.82 51.91 -10.90
C GLN A 44 -8.84 53.08 -10.91
N SER A 45 -7.57 52.81 -11.17
CA SER A 45 -6.53 53.84 -11.29
C SER A 45 -6.84 54.82 -12.43
N GLY A 46 -7.34 54.34 -13.57
CA GLY A 46 -7.77 55.19 -14.69
C GLY A 46 -8.99 56.06 -14.36
N LEU A 47 -9.99 55.49 -13.68
CA LEU A 47 -11.20 56.20 -13.24
C LEU A 47 -10.90 57.25 -12.16
N ALA A 48 -10.07 56.91 -11.17
CA ALA A 48 -9.64 57.83 -10.11
C ALA A 48 -8.84 59.01 -10.69
N ARG A 49 -7.95 58.77 -11.67
CA ARG A 49 -7.23 59.83 -12.39
C ARG A 49 -8.16 60.79 -13.10
N ARG A 50 -9.15 60.26 -13.83
CA ARG A 50 -10.15 61.08 -14.55
C ARG A 50 -11.03 61.91 -13.62
N ARG A 51 -11.24 61.46 -12.37
CA ARG A 51 -12.03 62.18 -11.36
C ARG A 51 -11.23 63.23 -10.58
N LEU A 52 -9.94 63.00 -10.36
CA LEU A 52 -9.10 63.83 -9.47
C LEU A 52 -8.17 64.81 -10.20
N VAL A 53 -7.89 64.61 -11.50
CA VAL A 53 -6.92 65.42 -12.25
C VAL A 53 -7.56 65.91 -13.56
N SER A 54 -7.65 67.22 -13.74
CA SER A 54 -8.06 67.82 -15.02
C SER A 54 -6.95 67.61 -16.07
N ALA A 55 -7.33 67.40 -17.34
CA ALA A 55 -6.41 67.03 -18.42
C ALA A 55 -5.20 67.96 -18.62
N ARG A 56 -5.22 69.18 -18.05
CA ARG A 56 -4.12 70.16 -18.08
C ARG A 56 -3.07 70.00 -16.96
N LEU A 57 -3.37 69.31 -15.85
CA LEU A 57 -2.44 69.14 -14.71
C LEU A 57 -1.79 67.75 -14.64
N GLU A 58 -2.20 66.80 -15.48
CA GLU A 58 -1.72 65.42 -15.47
C GLU A 58 -0.21 65.30 -15.73
N SER A 59 0.33 66.17 -16.59
CA SER A 59 1.76 66.20 -16.92
C SER A 59 2.65 66.79 -15.83
N ARG A 60 2.11 67.57 -14.89
CA ARG A 60 2.86 68.21 -13.80
C ARG A 60 2.85 67.44 -12.48
N LEU A 61 1.75 66.75 -12.16
CA LEU A 61 1.61 66.01 -10.89
C LEU A 61 2.10 64.56 -10.94
N LEU A 62 2.15 63.93 -12.11
CA LEU A 62 2.61 62.54 -12.29
C LEU A 62 3.70 62.41 -13.39
N PRO A 63 4.84 63.10 -13.27
CA PRO A 63 5.92 62.98 -14.24
C PRO A 63 6.46 61.53 -14.27
N GLY A 64 6.37 60.90 -15.45
CA GLY A 64 7.00 59.61 -15.73
C GLY A 64 6.10 58.38 -15.68
N TYR A 65 4.78 58.51 -15.48
CA TYR A 65 3.86 57.37 -15.57
C TYR A 65 3.67 56.89 -17.02
N SER A 66 3.90 55.60 -17.28
CA SER A 66 3.65 54.98 -18.59
C SER A 66 2.53 53.93 -18.50
N PRO A 67 1.37 54.13 -19.16
CA PRO A 67 0.32 53.11 -19.23
C PRO A 67 0.73 51.84 -19.99
N GLY A 68 1.81 51.90 -20.78
CA GLY A 68 2.42 50.72 -21.40
C GLY A 68 3.08 49.81 -20.35
N ARG A 69 3.88 50.38 -19.45
CA ARG A 69 4.58 49.61 -18.40
C ARG A 69 3.63 48.96 -17.41
N SER A 70 2.56 49.66 -17.05
CA SER A 70 1.54 49.14 -16.12
C SER A 70 0.77 47.96 -16.73
N ARG A 71 0.50 47.96 -18.04
CA ARG A 71 -0.07 46.79 -18.76
C ARG A 71 0.91 45.61 -18.81
N TRP A 72 2.18 45.86 -19.08
CA TRP A 72 3.22 44.82 -19.08
C TRP A 72 3.38 44.15 -17.72
N ARG A 73 3.25 44.89 -16.62
CA ARG A 73 3.26 44.31 -15.27
C ARG A 73 2.11 43.33 -15.03
N VAL A 74 0.89 43.68 -15.44
CA VAL A 74 -0.27 42.76 -15.31
C VAL A 74 -0.09 41.50 -16.16
N ILE A 75 0.47 41.64 -17.37
CA ILE A 75 0.79 40.49 -18.23
C ILE A 75 1.84 39.60 -17.54
N LEU A 76 2.94 40.18 -17.05
CA LEU A 76 4.00 39.44 -16.36
C LEU A 76 3.52 38.75 -15.07
N ALA A 77 2.67 39.41 -14.29
CA ALA A 77 2.05 38.84 -13.10
C ALA A 77 1.14 37.64 -13.45
N GLY A 78 0.32 37.77 -14.50
CA GLY A 78 -0.53 36.69 -15.00
C GLY A 78 0.26 35.50 -15.53
N THR A 79 1.32 35.76 -16.31
CA THR A 79 2.23 34.74 -16.82
C THR A 79 2.99 34.04 -15.69
N SER A 80 3.44 34.79 -14.68
CA SER A 80 4.10 34.22 -13.48
C SER A 80 3.15 33.28 -12.71
N ALA A 81 1.92 33.72 -12.44
CA ALA A 81 0.91 32.91 -11.77
C ALA A 81 0.56 31.63 -12.56
N LEU A 82 0.53 31.69 -13.89
CA LEU A 82 0.34 30.52 -14.74
C LEU A 82 1.48 29.51 -14.59
N PHE A 83 2.73 29.96 -14.71
CA PHE A 83 3.90 29.10 -14.57
C PHE A 83 4.05 28.53 -13.16
N MET A 84 3.61 29.27 -12.13
CA MET A 84 3.54 28.78 -10.76
C MET A 84 2.51 27.65 -10.62
N GLY A 85 1.32 27.81 -11.21
CA GLY A 85 0.31 26.75 -11.25
C GLY A 85 0.81 25.50 -11.97
N LEU A 86 1.53 25.67 -13.09
CA LEU A 86 2.19 24.57 -13.81
C LEU A 86 3.27 23.88 -12.97
N ALA A 87 4.05 24.61 -12.17
CA ALA A 87 5.02 24.01 -11.25
C ALA A 87 4.33 23.15 -10.17
N LEU A 88 3.19 23.62 -9.64
CA LEU A 88 2.42 22.90 -8.61
C LEU A 88 1.82 21.59 -9.12
N LEU A 89 1.39 21.56 -10.39
CA LEU A 89 0.91 20.34 -11.06
C LEU A 89 1.96 19.22 -11.15
N GLY A 90 3.24 19.54 -10.92
CA GLY A 90 4.32 18.56 -10.85
C GLY A 90 4.56 17.89 -12.21
N PRO A 91 5.06 18.64 -13.21
CA PRO A 91 5.38 18.07 -14.50
C PRO A 91 6.56 17.11 -14.34
N VAL A 92 6.36 15.89 -14.76
CA VAL A 92 7.32 14.79 -14.72
C VAL A 92 7.83 14.55 -16.13
N ARG A 93 9.14 14.32 -16.26
CA ARG A 93 9.73 13.85 -17.50
C ARG A 93 10.94 12.97 -17.25
N GLY A 94 10.88 11.76 -17.82
CA GLY A 94 11.88 10.72 -17.63
C GLY A 94 11.71 9.97 -16.31
N PHE A 95 12.36 8.82 -16.22
CA PHE A 95 12.32 7.96 -15.04
C PHE A 95 13.70 7.33 -14.81
N THR A 96 14.03 7.07 -13.56
CA THR A 96 15.12 6.17 -13.20
C THR A 96 14.54 4.84 -12.78
N LEU A 97 15.21 3.75 -13.18
CA LEU A 97 14.91 2.42 -12.69
C LEU A 97 15.70 2.23 -11.41
N ARG A 98 15.02 2.24 -10.26
CA ARG A 98 15.63 1.91 -8.98
C ARG A 98 15.41 0.42 -8.72
N GLU A 99 16.48 -0.29 -8.39
CA GLU A 99 16.37 -1.65 -7.89
C GLU A 99 15.78 -1.60 -6.48
N VAL A 100 14.63 -2.24 -6.32
CA VAL A 100 13.96 -2.40 -5.04
C VAL A 100 14.00 -3.87 -4.70
N GLU A 101 14.74 -4.21 -3.65
CA GLU A 101 14.70 -5.55 -3.05
C GLU A 101 13.38 -5.70 -2.30
N ARG A 102 12.52 -6.58 -2.81
CA ARG A 102 11.33 -7.01 -2.06
C ARG A 102 11.70 -8.21 -1.19
N ARG A 103 11.68 -7.98 0.12
CA ARG A 103 11.83 -9.01 1.15
C ARG A 103 10.45 -9.58 1.51
N GLY A 104 10.37 -10.88 1.72
CA GLY A 104 9.15 -11.55 2.19
C GLY A 104 9.46 -12.86 2.88
N VAL A 105 8.46 -13.46 3.49
CA VAL A 105 8.55 -14.76 4.17
C VAL A 105 7.80 -15.80 3.34
N ASP A 106 8.25 -17.06 3.38
CA ASP A 106 7.51 -18.19 2.83
C ASP A 106 6.70 -18.83 3.95
N ILE A 107 5.38 -18.94 3.73
CA ILE A 107 4.44 -19.45 4.72
C ILE A 107 3.74 -20.67 4.15
N VAL A 108 3.81 -21.82 4.82
CA VAL A 108 3.01 -22.99 4.47
C VAL A 108 1.83 -23.08 5.43
N LEU A 109 0.63 -22.88 4.89
CA LEU A 109 -0.62 -22.96 5.63
C LEU A 109 -1.16 -24.38 5.55
N CYS A 110 -1.07 -25.10 6.67
CA CYS A 110 -1.55 -26.47 6.81
C CYS A 110 -2.92 -26.45 7.48
N VAL A 111 -3.95 -26.85 6.76
CA VAL A 111 -5.35 -26.83 7.20
C VAL A 111 -5.84 -28.25 7.38
N ASP A 112 -6.28 -28.57 8.59
CA ASP A 112 -6.94 -29.83 8.87
C ASP A 112 -8.34 -29.84 8.24
N THR A 113 -8.59 -30.83 7.40
CA THR A 113 -9.86 -31.06 6.71
C THR A 113 -10.49 -32.39 7.14
N SER A 114 -10.09 -32.96 8.28
CA SER A 114 -10.73 -34.13 8.87
C SER A 114 -12.19 -33.83 9.26
N ARG A 115 -12.97 -34.89 9.53
CA ARG A 115 -14.40 -34.75 9.86
C ARG A 115 -14.63 -34.03 11.19
N SER A 116 -13.71 -34.10 12.14
CA SER A 116 -13.79 -33.38 13.42
C SER A 116 -13.78 -31.86 13.22
N MET A 117 -13.20 -31.37 12.12
CA MET A 117 -13.23 -29.95 11.75
C MET A 117 -14.61 -29.46 11.27
N LEU A 118 -15.61 -30.34 11.12
CA LEU A 118 -17.01 -29.94 10.86
C LEU A 118 -17.78 -29.57 12.14
N VAL A 119 -17.20 -29.80 13.32
CA VAL A 119 -17.83 -29.49 14.61
C VAL A 119 -18.02 -27.97 14.78
N LYS A 120 -19.13 -27.57 15.40
CA LYS A 120 -19.52 -26.18 15.70
C LYS A 120 -19.48 -25.87 17.20
N ASP A 121 -18.31 -25.99 17.82
CA ASP A 121 -18.12 -25.81 19.28
C ASP A 121 -17.43 -24.49 19.66
N LEU A 122 -16.83 -23.81 18.68
CA LEU A 122 -16.24 -22.49 18.82
C LEU A 122 -17.25 -21.37 18.54
N ASP A 123 -18.11 -21.57 17.54
CA ASP A 123 -19.14 -20.65 17.06
C ASP A 123 -20.39 -21.48 16.69
N SER A 124 -21.59 -20.96 16.95
CA SER A 124 -22.85 -21.69 16.67
C SER A 124 -23.18 -21.74 15.17
N GLU A 125 -22.71 -20.76 14.40
CA GLU A 125 -23.05 -20.59 12.99
C GLU A 125 -21.99 -21.25 12.09
N ALA A 126 -20.72 -21.26 12.51
CA ALA A 126 -19.60 -21.73 11.70
C ALA A 126 -18.92 -22.99 12.26
N SER A 127 -18.49 -23.89 11.38
CA SER A 127 -17.64 -25.04 11.75
C SER A 127 -16.20 -24.61 12.07
N ARG A 128 -15.44 -25.48 12.75
CA ARG A 128 -14.00 -25.29 12.96
C ARG A 128 -13.29 -25.01 11.63
N LEU A 129 -13.56 -25.78 10.57
CA LEU A 129 -12.97 -25.55 9.23
C LEU A 129 -13.32 -24.17 8.66
N GLU A 130 -14.59 -23.77 8.71
CA GLU A 130 -15.02 -22.46 8.23
C GLU A 130 -14.36 -21.31 8.99
N LEU A 131 -14.16 -21.47 10.30
CA LEU A 131 -13.43 -20.51 11.12
C LEU A 131 -11.94 -20.47 10.77
N ALA A 132 -11.31 -21.62 10.50
CA ALA A 132 -9.93 -21.69 10.02
C ALA A 132 -9.78 -20.96 8.68
N GLN A 133 -10.68 -21.22 7.73
CA GLN A 133 -10.71 -20.54 6.43
C GLN A 133 -10.86 -19.03 6.59
N ARG A 134 -11.79 -18.55 7.45
CA ARG A 134 -11.96 -17.11 7.73
C ARG A 134 -10.69 -16.48 8.29
N GLN A 135 -10.01 -17.13 9.23
CA GLN A 135 -8.75 -16.63 9.79
C GLN A 135 -7.66 -16.55 8.73
N ILE A 136 -7.55 -17.55 7.86
CA ILE A 136 -6.59 -17.54 6.76
C ILE A 136 -6.90 -16.44 5.75
N LEU A 137 -8.19 -16.20 5.41
CA LEU A 137 -8.57 -15.11 4.51
C LEU A 137 -8.09 -13.74 5.05
N LEU A 138 -8.25 -13.50 6.35
CA LEU A 138 -7.77 -12.27 7.01
C LEU A 138 -6.23 -12.20 7.04
N LEU A 139 -5.55 -13.33 7.21
CA LEU A 139 -4.09 -13.40 7.09
C LEU A 139 -3.64 -13.02 5.67
N LEU A 140 -4.28 -13.59 4.64
CA LEU A 140 -3.94 -13.32 3.24
C LEU A 140 -4.05 -11.83 2.91
N ASP A 141 -4.98 -11.09 3.53
CA ASP A 141 -5.07 -9.63 3.39
C ASP A 141 -3.82 -8.93 3.91
N SER A 142 -3.25 -9.43 5.02
CA SER A 142 -2.08 -8.86 5.70
C SER A 142 -0.73 -9.18 5.04
N LEU A 143 -0.66 -10.20 4.19
CA LEU A 143 0.60 -10.61 3.53
C LEU A 143 1.13 -9.51 2.58
N ALA A 144 2.33 -8.97 2.83
CA ALA A 144 2.88 -7.86 2.06
C ALA A 144 4.14 -8.28 1.30
N GLY A 145 3.97 -9.01 0.19
CA GLY A 145 5.07 -9.52 -0.63
C GLY A 145 5.56 -10.93 -0.24
N ASP A 146 4.99 -11.50 0.83
CA ASP A 146 5.16 -12.88 1.26
C ASP A 146 4.62 -13.88 0.22
N ARG A 147 5.17 -15.09 0.22
CA ARG A 147 4.60 -16.23 -0.51
C ARG A 147 3.85 -17.10 0.48
N ALA A 148 2.70 -17.62 0.07
CA ALA A 148 2.00 -18.62 0.84
C ALA A 148 1.70 -19.86 -0.02
N ALA A 149 1.86 -21.03 0.58
CA ALA A 149 1.38 -22.30 0.08
C ALA A 149 0.20 -22.77 0.93
N LEU A 150 -0.63 -23.63 0.35
CA LEU A 150 -1.81 -24.16 1.00
C LEU A 150 -1.77 -25.68 0.94
N LEU A 151 -1.82 -26.30 2.11
CA LEU A 151 -1.77 -27.74 2.29
C LEU A 151 -3.02 -28.17 3.08
N ALA A 152 -3.79 -29.10 2.52
CA ALA A 152 -4.89 -29.75 3.23
C ALA A 152 -4.40 -31.08 3.79
N PHE A 153 -4.85 -31.45 4.98
CA PHE A 153 -4.51 -32.74 5.55
C PHE A 153 -5.63 -33.35 6.40
N SER A 154 -5.63 -34.69 6.46
CA SER A 154 -6.38 -35.53 7.40
C SER A 154 -5.50 -36.75 7.69
N GLY A 155 -5.92 -37.98 7.35
CA GLY A 155 -5.05 -39.16 7.33
C GLY A 155 -4.15 -39.25 6.09
N ASP A 156 -4.32 -38.34 5.13
CA ASP A 156 -3.39 -38.05 4.03
C ASP A 156 -3.15 -36.54 3.95
N ALA A 157 -2.03 -36.11 3.34
CA ALA A 157 -1.71 -34.70 3.13
C ALA A 157 -1.59 -34.39 1.64
N ARG A 158 -2.09 -33.21 1.24
CA ARG A 158 -2.15 -32.80 -0.16
C ARG A 158 -1.79 -31.33 -0.31
N GLU A 159 -0.88 -31.06 -1.23
CA GLU A 159 -0.63 -29.71 -1.73
C GLU A 159 -1.84 -29.23 -2.54
N VAL A 160 -2.53 -28.20 -2.04
CA VAL A 160 -3.68 -27.57 -2.69
C VAL A 160 -3.21 -26.41 -3.56
N ALA A 161 -2.22 -25.65 -3.07
CA ALA A 161 -1.57 -24.60 -3.83
C ALA A 161 -0.06 -24.54 -3.48
N PRO A 162 0.83 -24.46 -4.49
CA PRO A 162 2.26 -24.24 -4.27
C PRO A 162 2.53 -22.85 -3.69
N LEU A 163 3.76 -22.61 -3.24
CA LEU A 163 4.22 -21.30 -2.80
C LEU A 163 3.99 -20.23 -3.88
N THR A 164 3.03 -19.34 -3.63
CA THR A 164 2.63 -18.28 -4.57
C THR A 164 2.37 -16.95 -3.88
N ARG A 165 2.44 -15.87 -4.65
CA ARG A 165 2.01 -14.52 -4.24
C ARG A 165 0.59 -14.19 -4.68
N ASP A 166 -0.02 -15.07 -5.47
CA ASP A 166 -1.37 -14.87 -5.97
C ASP A 166 -2.39 -15.12 -4.85
N LYS A 167 -2.70 -14.06 -4.12
CA LYS A 167 -3.72 -14.08 -3.07
C LYS A 167 -5.09 -14.49 -3.61
N ASN A 168 -5.42 -14.16 -4.86
CA ASN A 168 -6.73 -14.48 -5.40
C ASN A 168 -6.85 -15.98 -5.69
N ALA A 169 -5.79 -16.58 -6.23
CA ALA A 169 -5.71 -18.04 -6.37
C ALA A 169 -5.82 -18.74 -5.01
N LEU A 170 -5.03 -18.29 -4.01
CA LEU A 170 -5.09 -18.85 -2.66
C LEU A 170 -6.48 -18.74 -2.03
N ARG A 171 -7.15 -17.58 -2.16
CA ARG A 171 -8.54 -17.41 -1.68
C ARG A 171 -9.49 -18.39 -2.36
N TRP A 172 -9.38 -18.55 -3.68
CA TRP A 172 -10.25 -19.45 -4.44
C TRP A 172 -10.07 -20.91 -3.99
N PHE A 173 -8.83 -21.37 -3.88
CA PHE A 173 -8.51 -22.71 -3.39
C PHE A 173 -9.00 -22.92 -1.96
N LEU A 174 -8.78 -21.93 -1.08
CA LEU A 174 -9.20 -21.99 0.32
C LEU A 174 -10.71 -22.16 0.47
N THR A 175 -11.50 -21.43 -0.30
CA THR A 175 -12.97 -21.52 -0.25
C THR A 175 -13.55 -22.78 -0.87
N THR A 176 -12.74 -23.51 -1.64
CA THR A 176 -13.18 -24.76 -2.31
C THR A 176 -12.84 -25.99 -1.48
N MET A 177 -11.92 -25.89 -0.52
CA MET A 177 -11.51 -27.02 0.32
C MET A 177 -12.63 -27.50 1.24
N GLY A 178 -12.78 -28.82 1.33
CA GLY A 178 -13.65 -29.46 2.29
C GLY A 178 -13.17 -30.87 2.67
N PRO A 179 -13.84 -31.52 3.65
CA PRO A 179 -13.47 -32.87 4.08
C PRO A 179 -13.62 -33.94 3.01
N GLU A 180 -14.44 -33.68 2.00
CA GLU A 180 -14.69 -34.56 0.86
C GLU A 180 -13.45 -34.72 -0.04
N ASP A 181 -12.47 -33.80 0.07
CA ASP A 181 -11.29 -33.78 -0.78
C ASP A 181 -10.25 -34.85 -0.39
N ASN A 182 -10.35 -35.40 0.82
CA ASN A 182 -9.38 -36.35 1.36
C ASN A 182 -9.85 -37.80 1.24
N ARG A 183 -8.92 -38.68 0.87
CA ARG A 183 -9.24 -40.10 0.64
C ARG A 183 -9.17 -40.93 1.91
N ARG A 184 -8.37 -40.47 2.90
CA ARG A 184 -8.16 -41.18 4.16
C ARG A 184 -8.64 -40.32 5.33
N GLY A 185 -9.59 -40.86 6.09
CA GLY A 185 -10.02 -40.29 7.36
C GLY A 185 -8.94 -40.43 8.44
N GLY A 186 -9.11 -39.68 9.53
CA GLY A 186 -8.10 -39.53 10.59
C GLY A 186 -7.36 -38.21 10.48
N THR A 187 -6.33 -38.05 11.30
CA THR A 187 -5.49 -36.85 11.36
C THR A 187 -4.06 -37.27 11.62
N ASP A 188 -3.17 -36.94 10.68
CA ASP A 188 -1.73 -37.20 10.74
C ASP A 188 -0.97 -35.88 10.64
N LEU A 189 -0.56 -35.37 11.81
CA LEU A 189 0.21 -34.13 11.90
C LEU A 189 1.64 -34.29 11.40
N GLY A 190 2.21 -35.49 11.55
CA GLY A 190 3.57 -35.80 11.09
C GLY A 190 3.66 -35.66 9.58
N LEU A 191 2.76 -36.34 8.86
CA LEU A 191 2.68 -36.29 7.41
C LEU A 191 2.44 -34.86 6.89
N ALA A 192 1.55 -34.11 7.53
CA ALA A 192 1.29 -32.72 7.16
C ALA A 192 2.54 -31.85 7.28
N MET A 193 3.30 -31.99 8.37
CA MET A 193 4.56 -31.27 8.57
C MET A 193 5.67 -31.74 7.63
N GLU A 194 5.78 -33.03 7.37
CA GLU A 194 6.74 -33.59 6.41
C GLU A 194 6.53 -32.98 5.03
N HIS A 195 5.30 -33.00 4.50
CA HIS A 195 4.99 -32.36 3.23
C HIS A 195 5.18 -30.85 3.25
N ALA A 196 4.83 -30.18 4.35
CA ALA A 196 5.09 -28.75 4.50
C ALA A 196 6.59 -28.42 4.41
N LEU A 197 7.43 -29.28 4.97
CA LEU A 197 8.89 -29.17 4.93
C LEU A 197 9.46 -29.39 3.51
N GLU A 198 8.83 -30.21 2.69
CA GLU A 198 9.20 -30.45 1.28
C GLU A 198 8.85 -29.27 0.35
N LEU A 199 7.83 -28.48 0.69
CA LEU A 199 7.41 -27.31 -0.11
C LEU A 199 8.43 -26.16 -0.08
N PHE A 200 9.34 -26.16 0.89
CA PHE A 200 10.39 -25.16 0.99
C PHE A 200 11.59 -25.48 0.10
N ASP A 201 12.18 -24.46 -0.53
CA ASP A 201 13.30 -24.58 -1.49
C ASP A 201 14.65 -25.01 -0.83
N GLY A 202 14.66 -25.32 0.48
CA GLY A 202 15.73 -26.08 1.15
C GLY A 202 17.06 -25.35 1.39
N ARG A 203 17.07 -24.01 1.43
CA ARG A 203 18.34 -23.24 1.50
C ARG A 203 18.58 -22.50 2.82
N THR A 204 17.53 -22.01 3.50
CA THR A 204 17.61 -21.33 4.81
C THR A 204 16.22 -21.24 5.48
N GLY A 205 16.01 -21.84 6.66
CA GLY A 205 14.73 -21.76 7.38
C GLY A 205 14.41 -20.42 8.05
N ALA A 206 15.35 -19.47 8.08
CA ALA A 206 15.19 -18.17 8.74
C ALA A 206 14.03 -17.30 8.18
N HIS A 207 13.55 -17.63 6.98
CA HIS A 207 12.51 -16.91 6.25
C HIS A 207 11.30 -17.80 5.94
N GLU A 208 11.17 -18.92 6.66
CA GLU A 208 10.21 -19.98 6.42
C GLU A 208 9.37 -20.23 7.69
N ALA A 209 8.06 -20.31 7.54
CA ALA A 209 7.13 -20.54 8.63
C ALA A 209 6.07 -21.57 8.23
N ILE A 210 5.78 -22.50 9.12
CA ILE A 210 4.64 -23.40 9.00
C ILE A 210 3.54 -22.89 9.93
N VAL A 211 2.31 -22.84 9.45
CA VAL A 211 1.13 -22.53 10.27
C VAL A 211 0.18 -23.73 10.20
N LEU A 212 -0.05 -24.38 11.34
CA LEU A 212 -0.99 -25.49 11.49
C LEU A 212 -2.31 -24.97 12.04
N LEU A 213 -3.43 -25.35 11.42
CA LEU A 213 -4.79 -25.12 11.91
C LEU A 213 -5.51 -26.46 12.06
N THR A 214 -5.63 -26.95 13.29
CA THR A 214 -6.12 -28.31 13.62
C THR A 214 -6.70 -28.37 15.02
N ASP A 215 -7.53 -29.37 15.30
CA ASP A 215 -7.96 -29.73 16.65
C ASP A 215 -7.01 -30.70 17.38
N GLY A 216 -5.92 -31.13 16.72
CA GLY A 216 -4.78 -31.76 17.36
C GLY A 216 -4.92 -33.22 17.73
N GLU A 217 -5.96 -33.91 17.24
CA GLU A 217 -6.09 -35.37 17.41
C GLU A 217 -5.00 -36.10 16.58
N ASP A 218 -3.73 -36.07 17.00
CA ASP A 218 -2.64 -36.81 16.34
C ASP A 218 -2.79 -38.31 16.59
N LEU A 219 -3.48 -39.00 15.68
CA LEU A 219 -3.77 -40.43 15.81
C LEU A 219 -2.56 -41.31 15.52
N GLU A 220 -1.56 -40.79 14.78
CA GLU A 220 -0.38 -41.54 14.35
C GLU A 220 0.86 -41.20 15.20
N GLY A 221 0.88 -40.07 15.91
CA GLY A 221 1.83 -39.77 16.99
C GLY A 221 3.21 -39.31 16.53
N HIS A 222 3.35 -38.92 15.26
CA HIS A 222 4.61 -38.51 14.64
C HIS A 222 4.79 -36.98 14.56
N GLY A 223 3.84 -36.19 15.05
CA GLY A 223 3.90 -34.74 14.96
C GLY A 223 5.11 -34.13 15.66
N LEU A 224 5.43 -34.58 16.88
CA LEU A 224 6.53 -34.00 17.67
C LEU A 224 7.91 -34.24 17.04
N ASP A 225 8.12 -35.41 16.42
CA ASP A 225 9.36 -35.75 15.74
C ASP A 225 9.60 -34.82 14.54
N MET A 226 8.56 -34.53 13.76
CA MET A 226 8.64 -33.59 12.64
C MET A 226 8.81 -32.14 13.08
N ALA A 227 8.25 -31.76 14.23
CA ALA A 227 8.53 -30.46 14.84
C ALA A 227 10.03 -30.30 15.17
N HIS A 228 10.67 -31.35 15.70
CA HIS A 228 12.12 -31.32 15.94
C HIS A 228 12.92 -31.20 14.64
N GLU A 229 12.50 -31.84 13.55
CA GLU A 229 13.15 -31.70 12.25
C GLU A 229 12.99 -30.29 11.66
N ALA A 230 11.80 -29.69 11.78
CA ALA A 230 11.56 -28.30 11.41
C ALA A 230 12.48 -27.34 12.19
N SER A 231 12.62 -27.57 13.50
CA SER A 231 13.50 -26.79 14.39
C SER A 231 14.97 -26.87 13.96
N LYS A 232 15.48 -28.05 13.58
CA LYS A 232 16.85 -28.21 13.05
C LYS A 232 17.09 -27.42 11.76
N ARG A 233 16.05 -27.29 10.92
CA ARG A 233 16.10 -26.48 9.69
C ARG A 233 15.96 -24.98 9.96
N GLY A 234 15.66 -24.58 11.19
CA GLY A 234 15.41 -23.19 11.59
C GLY A 234 14.00 -22.69 11.22
N ILE A 235 13.09 -23.60 10.89
CA ILE A 235 11.71 -23.31 10.49
C ILE A 235 10.85 -23.28 11.75
N ARG A 236 10.08 -22.21 11.92
CA ARG A 236 9.16 -22.06 13.06
C ARG A 236 7.78 -22.59 12.71
N VAL A 237 7.19 -23.35 13.62
CA VAL A 237 5.83 -23.90 13.51
C VAL A 237 4.90 -23.14 14.44
N TYR A 238 3.95 -22.42 13.87
CA TYR A 238 2.87 -21.75 14.60
C TYR A 238 1.62 -22.60 14.54
N VAL A 239 0.89 -22.68 15.64
CA VAL A 239 -0.26 -23.57 15.75
C VAL A 239 -1.48 -22.78 16.20
N VAL A 240 -2.58 -22.94 15.48
CA VAL A 240 -3.90 -22.43 15.86
C VAL A 240 -4.79 -23.61 16.19
N GLY A 241 -5.06 -23.79 17.49
CA GLY A 241 -5.93 -24.84 18.00
C GLY A 241 -7.40 -24.56 17.67
N MET A 242 -7.98 -25.41 16.83
CA MET A 242 -9.34 -25.28 16.31
C MET A 242 -10.30 -26.16 17.11
N GLY A 243 -10.66 -25.75 18.32
CA GLY A 243 -11.68 -26.47 19.09
C GLY A 243 -11.80 -26.00 20.52
N SER A 244 -12.68 -26.66 21.26
CA SER A 244 -12.87 -26.45 22.69
C SER A 244 -12.49 -27.69 23.50
N ASP A 245 -12.12 -27.48 24.77
CA ASP A 245 -11.79 -28.57 25.71
C ASP A 245 -13.01 -29.44 26.03
N VAL A 246 -14.22 -28.85 25.97
CA VAL A 246 -15.48 -29.58 26.12
C VAL A 246 -15.71 -30.49 24.91
N GLY A 247 -15.32 -30.02 23.73
CA GLY A 247 -15.48 -30.70 22.45
C GLY A 247 -16.89 -30.63 21.90
N GLY A 248 -17.11 -31.31 20.78
CA GLY A 248 -18.42 -31.40 20.14
C GLY A 248 -18.59 -32.68 19.33
N LYS A 249 -19.85 -32.99 19.02
CA LYS A 249 -20.21 -34.20 18.27
C LYS A 249 -19.95 -34.00 16.78
N ILE A 250 -19.33 -34.98 16.14
CA ILE A 250 -18.97 -34.91 14.73
C ILE A 250 -20.22 -35.16 13.87
N PRO A 251 -20.63 -34.22 12.99
CA PRO A 251 -21.78 -34.42 12.11
C PRO A 251 -21.51 -35.51 11.06
N ASP A 252 -22.51 -36.32 10.75
CA ASP A 252 -22.40 -37.38 9.74
C ASP A 252 -22.74 -36.92 8.30
N GLY A 253 -22.81 -35.61 8.07
CA GLY A 253 -23.29 -35.03 6.80
C GLY A 253 -24.81 -35.15 6.58
N GLN A 254 -25.51 -35.92 7.41
CA GLN A 254 -26.97 -35.99 7.49
C GLN A 254 -27.49 -35.29 8.76
N ARG A 255 -28.74 -35.58 9.18
CA ARG A 255 -29.33 -35.08 10.44
C ARG A 255 -28.81 -35.78 11.71
N GLY A 256 -27.68 -36.48 11.63
CA GLY A 256 -27.11 -37.32 12.69
C GLY A 256 -25.64 -37.05 12.96
N PHE A 257 -25.09 -37.79 13.92
CA PHE A 257 -23.69 -37.72 14.32
C PHE A 257 -22.96 -39.04 14.03
N VAL A 258 -21.66 -38.94 13.77
CA VAL A 258 -20.79 -40.10 13.59
C VAL A 258 -20.81 -40.95 14.86
N LYS A 259 -20.94 -42.26 14.70
CA LYS A 259 -20.98 -43.23 15.80
C LYS A 259 -19.78 -44.16 15.75
N ASP A 260 -19.31 -44.56 16.91
CA ASP A 260 -18.25 -45.55 17.07
C ASP A 260 -18.77 -46.98 16.82
N SER A 261 -17.86 -47.96 16.90
CA SER A 261 -18.18 -49.38 16.75
C SER A 261 -19.14 -49.93 17.81
N ARG A 262 -19.41 -49.16 18.87
CA ARG A 262 -20.35 -49.49 19.96
C ARG A 262 -21.67 -48.73 19.82
N GLY A 263 -21.85 -47.98 18.74
CA GLY A 263 -23.06 -47.19 18.46
C GLY A 263 -23.18 -45.89 19.27
N GLN A 264 -22.12 -45.48 19.97
CA GLN A 264 -22.07 -44.23 20.74
C GLN A 264 -21.59 -43.08 19.85
N GLU A 265 -22.13 -41.89 20.04
CA GLU A 265 -21.76 -40.71 19.26
C GLU A 265 -20.33 -40.25 19.61
N VAL A 266 -19.52 -40.02 18.58
CA VAL A 266 -18.12 -39.60 18.74
C VAL A 266 -18.06 -38.11 19.08
N VAL A 267 -17.36 -37.78 20.17
CA VAL A 267 -17.10 -36.40 20.61
C VAL A 267 -15.64 -36.09 20.35
N SER A 268 -15.37 -35.12 19.46
CA SER A 268 -14.01 -34.64 19.21
C SER A 268 -13.67 -33.48 20.15
N LYS A 269 -12.45 -33.52 20.71
CA LYS A 269 -11.93 -32.54 21.65
C LYS A 269 -10.62 -31.97 21.14
N LEU A 270 -10.35 -30.72 21.50
CA LEU A 270 -9.05 -30.11 21.22
C LEU A 270 -7.96 -30.76 22.09
N ASP A 271 -6.89 -31.25 21.47
CA ASP A 271 -5.66 -31.63 22.17
C ASP A 271 -4.70 -30.45 22.20
N SER A 272 -4.88 -29.55 23.16
CA SER A 272 -3.99 -28.40 23.36
C SER A 272 -2.58 -28.83 23.77
N THR A 273 -2.43 -29.95 24.48
CA THR A 273 -1.14 -30.37 25.05
C THR A 273 -0.13 -30.76 23.98
N THR A 274 -0.57 -31.57 23.01
CA THR A 274 0.28 -31.98 21.87
C THR A 274 0.59 -30.79 20.96
N LEU A 275 -0.41 -29.94 20.70
CA LEU A 275 -0.24 -28.75 19.85
C LEU A 275 0.71 -27.70 20.47
N GLU A 276 0.66 -27.50 21.78
CA GLU A 276 1.60 -26.64 22.51
C GLU A 276 3.02 -27.19 22.48
N ALA A 277 3.18 -28.51 22.60
CA ALA A 277 4.49 -29.17 22.52
C ALA A 277 5.13 -28.98 21.13
N ILE A 278 4.36 -29.17 20.05
CA ILE A 278 4.80 -28.96 18.66
C ILE A 278 5.27 -27.51 18.44
N ALA A 279 4.46 -26.53 18.84
CA ALA A 279 4.81 -25.12 18.71
C ALA A 279 6.09 -24.78 19.49
N SER A 280 6.18 -25.26 20.74
CA SER A 280 7.30 -24.97 21.63
C SER A 280 8.61 -25.59 21.16
N ALA A 281 8.58 -26.80 20.56
CA ALA A 281 9.76 -27.48 20.04
C ALA A 281 10.49 -26.68 18.93
N THR A 282 9.78 -25.78 18.25
CA THR A 282 10.32 -24.96 17.14
C THR A 282 10.54 -23.50 17.52
N GLY A 283 10.24 -23.10 18.76
CA GLY A 283 10.22 -21.69 19.17
C GLY A 283 9.09 -20.89 18.51
N GLY A 284 8.06 -21.56 18.01
CA GLY A 284 6.81 -20.96 17.57
C GLY A 284 5.84 -20.73 18.72
N ILE A 285 4.58 -20.47 18.39
CA ILE A 285 3.53 -20.16 19.37
C ILE A 285 2.25 -20.91 19.04
N TYR A 286 1.62 -21.39 20.10
CA TYR A 286 0.28 -21.92 20.08
C TYR A 286 -0.73 -20.84 20.50
N LEU A 287 -1.82 -20.71 19.74
CA LEU A 287 -2.98 -19.90 20.12
C LEU A 287 -4.26 -20.72 19.91
N ASN A 288 -5.20 -20.62 20.84
CA ASN A 288 -6.53 -21.15 20.62
C ASN A 288 -7.34 -20.21 19.71
N ALA A 289 -8.13 -20.78 18.79
CA ALA A 289 -8.99 -20.06 17.85
C ALA A 289 -10.06 -19.17 18.50
N ARG A 290 -10.38 -19.37 19.80
CA ARG A 290 -11.20 -18.42 20.58
C ARG A 290 -10.54 -17.06 20.75
N THR A 291 -9.21 -16.98 20.60
CA THR A 291 -8.47 -15.73 20.65
C THR A 291 -8.84 -14.89 19.43
N PRO A 292 -9.32 -13.64 19.61
CA PRO A 292 -9.62 -12.77 18.49
C PRO A 292 -8.40 -12.58 17.59
N LEU A 293 -8.58 -12.83 16.29
CA LEU A 293 -7.56 -12.62 15.25
C LEU A 293 -6.25 -13.37 15.55
N ALA A 294 -6.33 -14.60 16.08
CA ALA A 294 -5.17 -15.39 16.49
C ALA A 294 -4.09 -15.46 15.39
N LEU A 295 -4.51 -15.82 14.17
CA LEU A 295 -3.58 -15.96 13.04
C LEU A 295 -2.95 -14.63 12.60
N GLU A 296 -3.72 -13.54 12.62
CA GLU A 296 -3.20 -12.20 12.32
C GLU A 296 -2.19 -11.73 13.38
N ARG A 297 -2.41 -12.07 14.66
CA ARG A 297 -1.47 -11.79 15.75
C ARG A 297 -0.18 -12.57 15.58
N ILE A 298 -0.25 -13.85 15.23
CA ILE A 298 0.92 -14.67 14.89
C ILE A 298 1.71 -13.99 13.77
N HIS A 299 1.03 -13.55 12.71
CA HIS A 299 1.69 -12.89 11.60
C HIS A 299 2.36 -11.58 12.02
N LYS A 300 1.62 -10.64 12.60
CA LYS A 300 2.15 -9.31 12.96
C LYS A 300 3.25 -9.35 14.00
N GLN A 301 3.15 -10.25 14.98
CA GLN A 301 4.07 -10.27 16.12
C GLN A 301 5.28 -11.20 15.90
N HIS A 302 5.17 -12.21 15.04
CA HIS A 302 6.21 -13.23 14.91
C HIS A 302 6.67 -13.40 13.47
N ILE A 303 5.76 -13.65 12.53
CA ILE A 303 6.14 -13.92 11.12
C ILE A 303 6.69 -12.66 10.45
N ALA A 304 6.06 -11.51 10.64
CA ALA A 304 6.49 -10.23 10.06
C ALA A 304 7.83 -9.73 10.64
N GLN A 305 8.25 -10.26 11.80
CA GLN A 305 9.55 -9.97 12.40
C GLN A 305 10.67 -10.90 11.90
N LEU A 306 10.32 -12.00 11.22
CA LEU A 306 11.33 -12.81 10.54
C LEU A 306 12.02 -11.92 9.50
N GLU A 307 13.34 -12.05 9.40
CA GLU A 307 14.06 -11.44 8.31
C GLU A 307 13.38 -11.93 7.01
N GLY A 308 13.07 -11.04 6.07
CA GLY A 308 12.45 -11.46 4.82
C GLY A 308 13.52 -11.81 3.79
N ARG A 309 13.35 -12.90 3.05
CA ARG A 309 14.22 -13.27 1.93
C ARG A 309 14.03 -12.29 0.78
N ALA A 310 15.12 -11.77 0.22
CA ALA A 310 15.09 -10.97 -0.99
C ALA A 310 14.73 -11.88 -2.20
N TYR A 311 13.49 -11.80 -2.69
CA TYR A 311 12.99 -12.70 -3.72
C TYR A 311 13.07 -12.12 -5.14
N GLN A 312 13.02 -10.79 -5.28
CA GLN A 312 13.00 -10.14 -6.59
C GLN A 312 13.77 -8.82 -6.56
N HIS A 313 14.69 -8.67 -7.49
CA HIS A 313 15.18 -7.36 -7.95
C HIS A 313 14.12 -6.79 -8.89
N GLY A 314 13.13 -6.10 -8.32
CA GLY A 314 12.17 -5.35 -9.13
C GLY A 314 12.81 -4.02 -9.54
N LYS A 315 12.62 -3.60 -10.79
CA LYS A 315 12.96 -2.23 -11.20
C LYS A 315 11.72 -1.36 -11.04
N GLU A 316 11.70 -0.53 -10.00
CA GLU A 316 10.65 0.47 -9.82
C GLU A 316 10.97 1.71 -10.67
N ARG A 317 9.98 2.21 -11.42
CA ARG A 317 10.13 3.46 -12.18
C ARG A 317 9.89 4.62 -11.24
N ILE A 318 10.95 5.35 -10.91
CA ILE A 318 10.85 6.59 -10.16
C ILE A 318 10.78 7.74 -11.17
N PRO A 319 9.61 8.40 -11.33
CA PRO A 319 9.48 9.55 -12.20
C PRO A 319 10.36 10.71 -11.71
N HIS A 320 11.02 11.40 -12.64
CA HIS A 320 11.76 12.62 -12.32
C HIS A 320 10.87 13.84 -12.43
N ASP A 321 10.64 14.48 -11.28
CA ASP A 321 9.99 15.78 -11.22
C ASP A 321 10.82 16.87 -11.91
N ARG A 322 10.17 17.64 -12.79
CA ARG A 322 10.76 18.74 -13.56
C ARG A 322 10.08 20.08 -13.30
N PHE A 323 9.41 20.24 -12.16
CA PHE A 323 8.75 21.49 -11.75
C PHE A 323 9.71 22.70 -11.72
N GLN A 324 11.02 22.46 -11.63
CA GLN A 324 12.06 23.49 -11.61
C GLN A 324 12.01 24.42 -12.83
N TRP A 325 11.69 23.91 -14.02
CA TRP A 325 11.64 24.72 -15.25
C TRP A 325 10.47 25.72 -15.25
N PRO A 326 9.20 25.30 -15.03
CA PRO A 326 8.11 26.25 -14.84
C PRO A 326 8.36 27.21 -13.68
N LEU A 327 8.90 26.73 -12.55
CA LEU A 327 9.18 27.58 -11.40
C LEU A 327 10.20 28.68 -11.71
N ALA A 328 11.28 28.35 -12.44
CA ALA A 328 12.27 29.33 -12.86
C ALA A 328 11.68 30.39 -13.79
N MET A 329 10.78 30.01 -14.70
CA MET A 329 10.05 30.97 -15.56
C MET A 329 9.13 31.87 -14.75
N ALA A 330 8.42 31.33 -13.76
CA ALA A 330 7.58 32.13 -12.86
C ALA A 330 8.41 33.17 -12.09
N LEU A 331 9.55 32.76 -11.54
CA LEU A 331 10.47 33.64 -10.82
C LEU A 331 11.05 34.72 -11.72
N LEU A 332 11.46 34.37 -12.95
CA LEU A 332 11.97 35.34 -13.92
C LEU A 332 10.92 36.39 -14.27
N CYS A 333 9.67 35.98 -14.53
CA CYS A 333 8.57 36.90 -14.78
C CYS A 333 8.32 37.83 -13.59
N MET A 334 8.39 37.31 -12.36
CA MET A 334 8.21 38.10 -11.14
C MET A 334 9.35 39.12 -10.95
N LEU A 335 10.60 38.72 -11.21
CA LEU A 335 11.75 39.64 -11.15
C LEU A 335 11.65 40.73 -12.22
N MET A 336 11.24 40.39 -13.44
CA MET A 336 11.00 41.38 -14.50
C MET A 336 9.87 42.35 -14.14
N GLU A 337 8.81 41.85 -13.50
CA GLU A 337 7.71 42.67 -13.00
C GLU A 337 8.19 43.71 -11.97
N VAL A 338 9.01 43.28 -11.00
CA VAL A 338 9.58 44.17 -9.97
C VAL A 338 10.56 45.19 -10.58
N GLY A 339 11.34 44.79 -11.59
CA GLY A 339 12.27 45.67 -12.30
C GLY A 339 11.59 46.77 -13.12
N LEU A 340 10.37 46.54 -13.59
CA LEU A 340 9.57 47.52 -14.32
C LEU A 340 9.01 48.60 -13.38
N ARG A 341 9.85 49.58 -13.02
CA ARG A 341 9.41 50.76 -12.27
C ARG A 341 8.37 51.56 -13.08
N ASP A 342 7.26 51.90 -12.43
CA ASP A 342 6.15 52.68 -13.01
C ASP A 342 6.56 54.11 -13.41
N ARG A 343 7.70 54.60 -12.90
CA ARG A 343 8.22 55.95 -13.15
C ARG A 343 9.48 55.88 -14.01
N LYS A 344 9.48 56.59 -15.14
CA LYS A 344 10.68 56.83 -15.95
C LYS A 344 11.74 57.53 -15.07
N PRO A 345 13.01 57.07 -15.04
CA PRO A 345 14.07 57.82 -14.37
C PRO A 345 14.12 59.24 -14.95
N ARG A 346 14.17 60.26 -14.09
CA ARG A 346 14.42 61.64 -14.54
C ARG A 346 15.81 61.65 -15.17
N THR A 347 15.90 61.88 -16.47
CA THR A 347 17.16 62.27 -17.12
C THR A 347 17.57 63.61 -16.51
N PRO A 348 18.79 63.77 -15.95
CA PRO A 348 19.28 65.07 -15.54
C PRO A 348 19.31 65.98 -16.77
N ASP A 349 18.72 67.17 -16.64
CA ASP A 349 18.81 68.19 -17.68
C ASP A 349 20.30 68.53 -17.85
N SER A 350 20.81 68.42 -19.07
CA SER A 350 22.15 68.91 -19.40
C SER A 350 22.07 70.42 -19.49
N GLY A 351 22.20 71.08 -18.33
CA GLY A 351 22.24 72.53 -18.21
C GLY A 351 23.41 73.09 -19.01
N THR A 352 23.11 73.65 -20.18
CA THR A 352 24.04 74.47 -20.95
C THR A 352 23.79 75.93 -20.57
N ASP A 353 24.09 76.30 -19.32
CA ASP A 353 24.15 77.71 -18.92
C ASP A 353 25.59 78.20 -19.14
N ALA A 354 25.84 78.75 -20.33
CA ALA A 354 27.07 79.49 -20.61
C ALA A 354 27.00 80.86 -19.91
N PRO A 355 28.00 81.28 -19.11
CA PRO A 355 28.00 82.59 -18.50
C PRO A 355 28.27 83.66 -19.57
N ARG A 356 27.29 84.55 -19.80
CA ARG A 356 27.51 85.80 -20.54
C ARG A 356 28.47 86.68 -19.74
N SER A 357 29.71 86.80 -20.23
CA SER A 357 30.69 87.76 -19.76
C SER A 357 30.15 89.18 -19.91
N GLN A 358 30.06 89.91 -18.79
CA GLN A 358 30.05 91.37 -18.78
C GLN A 358 31.35 91.89 -19.42
N ARG A 359 31.24 92.81 -20.38
CA ARG A 359 32.31 93.74 -20.72
C ARG A 359 31.76 95.16 -20.66
N ALA A 360 32.66 96.03 -20.20
CA ALA A 360 32.53 97.40 -19.76
C ALA A 360 31.87 98.36 -20.74
#